data_AF-A0A9D4QXG8-F1
#
_entry.id   AF-A0A9D4QXG8-F1
#
_cell.length_a   1.000
_cell.length_b   1.000
_cell.length_c   1.000
_cell.angle_alpha   90.00
_cell.angle_beta   90.00
_cell.angle_gamma   90.00
#
_symmetry.space_group_name_H-M   'P 1'
#
loop_
_entity.id
_entity.type
_entity.pdbx_description
1 polymer ?
#
loop_
_entity_poly.entity_id
_entity_poly.type
_entity_poly.pdbx_seq_one_letter_code
_entity_poly.pdbx_strand_id
1 'polypeptide(L)'
;MGGGGLGAMGVGVGTGDGLGKIVVYKTVRVNTGQGYDPATGMFTVSVPGLYVSTAQYTVQRSKYDVLAIVYQENKIEQSYSHSIINDYHSDYMQLFIGAIVIICRSLSGSPCQIRS
;
A
#
# COMPACT_ATOMS: atom_id res chain seq x y z
N MET A 1 -25.98 -11.11 10.39
CA MET A 1 -25.50 -9.87 9.76
C MET A 1 -23.99 -9.82 9.94
N GLY A 2 -23.22 -10.41 9.03
CA GLY A 2 -21.77 -10.46 9.11
C GLY A 2 -21.17 -9.27 8.37
N GLY A 3 -20.37 -8.46 9.05
CA GLY A 3 -19.66 -7.34 8.42
C GLY A 3 -18.57 -7.86 7.50
N GLY A 4 -18.75 -7.72 6.19
CA GLY A 4 -17.64 -7.84 5.24
C GLY A 4 -16.74 -6.62 5.42
N GLY A 5 -15.48 -6.82 5.82
CA GLY A 5 -14.58 -5.69 6.00
C GLY A 5 -13.95 -5.26 4.68
N LEU A 6 -13.72 -3.97 4.59
CA LEU A 6 -13.22 -3.29 3.41
C LEU A 6 -11.76 -3.69 3.17
N GLY A 7 -11.43 -4.05 1.93
CA GLY A 7 -10.04 -4.13 1.48
C GLY A 7 -9.42 -2.75 1.40
N ALA A 8 -8.24 -2.56 2.01
CA ALA A 8 -7.48 -1.33 2.00
C ALA A 8 -6.04 -1.57 1.51
N MET A 9 -5.53 -0.68 0.66
CA MET A 9 -4.15 -0.67 0.21
C MET A 9 -3.43 0.53 0.83
N GLY A 10 -2.18 0.34 1.25
CA GLY A 10 -1.32 1.40 1.74
C GLY A 10 0.11 1.21 1.27
N VAL A 11 0.89 2.28 1.31
CA VAL A 11 2.34 2.19 1.11
C VAL A 11 3.00 2.27 2.47
N GLY A 12 3.67 1.21 2.88
CA GLY A 12 4.47 1.13 4.09
C GLY A 12 5.94 1.44 3.82
N VAL A 13 6.58 2.16 4.75
CA VAL A 13 8.03 2.28 4.83
C VAL A 13 8.48 1.82 6.21
N GLY A 14 9.57 1.07 6.25
CA GLY A 14 10.11 0.48 7.46
C GLY A 14 11.63 0.49 7.47
N THR A 15 12.21 0.30 8.66
CA THR A 15 13.63 -0.02 8.80
C THR A 15 13.80 -1.54 8.87
N GLY A 16 15.03 -2.05 8.87
CA GLY A 16 15.37 -3.50 8.81
C GLY A 16 14.69 -4.45 9.81
N ASP A 17 13.83 -3.95 10.71
CA ASP A 17 13.07 -4.71 11.71
C ASP A 17 11.57 -4.85 11.33
N GLY A 18 11.10 -4.28 10.22
CA GLY A 18 9.73 -4.40 9.72
C GLY A 18 9.11 -3.08 9.23
N LEU A 19 7.90 -3.16 8.66
CA LEU A 19 7.14 -1.99 8.20
C LEU A 19 6.67 -1.16 9.40
N GLY A 20 7.26 0.01 9.60
CA GLY A 20 7.02 0.83 10.78
C GLY A 20 5.94 1.89 10.60
N LYS A 21 5.70 2.36 9.36
CA LYS A 21 4.78 3.49 9.09
C LYS A 21 4.11 3.39 7.72
N ILE A 22 2.83 3.74 7.66
CA ILE A 22 2.14 4.02 6.39
C ILE A 22 2.51 5.43 5.94
N VAL A 23 2.82 5.58 4.66
CA VAL A 23 3.08 6.87 4.06
C VAL A 23 1.77 7.55 3.67
N VAL A 24 1.66 8.81 4.08
CA VAL A 24 0.47 9.63 3.85
C VAL A 24 0.80 10.72 2.83
N TYR A 25 0.18 10.64 1.65
CA TYR A 25 0.24 11.66 0.61
C TYR A 25 -0.77 12.77 0.88
N LYS A 26 -0.31 13.85 1.52
CA LYS A 26 -1.17 15.01 1.85
C LYS A 26 -1.66 15.77 0.62
N THR A 27 -0.84 15.81 -0.44
CA THR A 27 -1.18 16.49 -1.69
C THR A 27 -1.77 15.50 -2.68
N VAL A 28 -3.09 15.49 -2.78
CA VAL A 28 -3.83 14.59 -3.65
C VAL A 28 -4.08 15.24 -5.01
N ARG A 29 -3.49 14.69 -6.08
CA ARG A 29 -3.71 15.21 -7.46
C ARG A 29 -4.98 14.67 -8.10
N VAL A 30 -5.27 13.38 -7.91
CA VAL A 30 -6.44 12.70 -8.44
C VAL A 30 -6.95 11.74 -7.38
N ASN A 31 -8.26 11.77 -7.11
CA ASN A 31 -8.94 10.84 -6.21
C ASN A 31 -10.36 10.56 -6.70
N THR A 32 -10.47 10.18 -7.97
CA THR A 32 -11.75 9.81 -8.58
C THR A 32 -12.35 8.62 -7.83
N GLY A 33 -13.61 8.73 -7.42
CA GLY A 33 -14.27 7.70 -6.60
C GLY A 33 -13.97 7.80 -5.10
N GLN A 34 -13.16 8.79 -4.67
CA GLN A 34 -12.87 9.08 -3.25
C GLN A 34 -12.35 7.86 -2.47
N GLY A 35 -11.59 6.98 -3.14
CA GLY A 35 -11.05 5.77 -2.54
C GLY A 35 -9.84 6.04 -1.64
N TYR A 36 -9.08 7.11 -1.89
CA TYR A 36 -7.93 7.47 -1.07
C TYR A 36 -8.32 8.40 0.09
N ASP A 37 -7.89 8.06 1.30
CA ASP A 37 -8.04 8.89 2.49
C ASP A 37 -6.69 9.56 2.86
N PRO A 38 -6.55 10.89 2.69
CA PRO A 38 -5.32 11.61 3.00
C PRO A 38 -5.06 11.79 4.51
N ALA A 39 -6.00 11.41 5.38
CA ALA A 39 -5.75 11.37 6.82
C ALA A 39 -5.00 10.10 7.24
N THR A 40 -5.28 8.98 6.58
CA THR A 40 -4.74 7.66 6.94
C THR A 40 -3.69 7.12 5.97
N GLY A 41 -3.65 7.64 4.74
CA GLY A 41 -2.76 7.16 3.69
C GLY A 41 -3.25 5.89 2.99
N MET A 42 -4.49 5.46 3.26
CA MET A 42 -5.05 4.23 2.72
C MET A 42 -5.95 4.48 1.50
N PHE A 43 -5.93 3.53 0.58
CA PHE A 43 -6.86 3.44 -0.54
C PHE A 43 -7.85 2.29 -0.30
N THR A 44 -9.13 2.59 -0.20
CA THR A 44 -10.20 1.61 -0.02
C THR A 44 -10.77 1.18 -1.37
N VAL A 45 -10.88 -0.14 -1.56
CA VAL A 45 -11.48 -0.72 -2.76
C VAL A 45 -12.96 -1.01 -2.52
N SER A 46 -13.83 -0.20 -3.14
CA SER A 46 -15.29 -0.33 -3.00
C SER A 46 -15.97 -1.06 -4.15
N VAL A 47 -15.32 -1.19 -5.31
CA VAL A 47 -15.87 -1.81 -6.51
C VAL A 47 -15.10 -3.09 -6.85
N PRO A 48 -15.78 -4.18 -7.23
CA PRO A 48 -15.11 -5.38 -7.75
C PRO A 48 -14.35 -5.07 -9.04
N GLY A 49 -13.12 -5.55 -9.14
CA GLY A 49 -12.28 -5.29 -10.31
C GLY A 49 -10.81 -5.65 -10.08
N LEU A 50 -10.03 -5.46 -11.12
CA LEU A 50 -8.57 -5.56 -11.08
C LEU A 50 -8.00 -4.18 -10.74
N TYR A 51 -7.18 -4.11 -9.70
CA TYR A 51 -6.51 -2.89 -9.26
C TYR A 51 -5.01 -3.04 -9.41
N VAL A 52 -4.37 -2.03 -10.00
CA VAL A 52 -2.92 -1.93 -10.08
C VAL A 52 -2.51 -0.75 -9.22
N SER A 53 -1.70 -1.01 -8.20
CA SER A 53 -1.08 0.03 -7.40
C SER A 53 0.41 0.07 -7.70
N THR A 54 0.92 1.27 -7.95
CA THR A 54 2.36 1.51 -8.11
C THR A 54 2.75 2.61 -7.13
N ALA A 55 3.88 2.43 -6.47
CA ALA A 55 4.42 3.40 -5.54
C ALA A 55 5.86 3.71 -5.94
N GLN A 56 6.16 4.99 -6.01
CA GLN A 56 7.52 5.47 -6.25
C GLN A 56 7.95 6.35 -5.10
N TYR A 57 9.12 6.07 -4.55
CA TYR A 57 9.71 6.83 -3.46
C TYR A 57 11.17 7.07 -3.72
N THR A 58 11.63 8.27 -3.36
CA THR A 58 13.06 8.56 -3.36
C THR A 58 13.51 8.75 -1.94
N VAL A 59 14.53 8.00 -1.53
CA VAL A 59 15.14 8.13 -0.21
C VAL A 59 16.57 8.63 -0.37
N GLN A 60 16.97 9.49 0.56
CA GLN A 60 18.31 10.05 0.63
C GLN A 60 18.87 9.74 2.02
N ARG A 61 20.04 9.10 2.08
CA ARG A 61 20.72 8.65 3.31
C ARG A 61 19.81 7.82 4.24
N SER A 62 19.64 6.54 3.93
CA SER A 62 19.04 5.61 4.88
C SER A 62 19.98 4.45 5.22
N LYS A 63 19.85 3.99 6.47
CA LYS A 63 20.67 2.94 7.07
C LYS A 63 20.15 1.56 6.64
N TYR A 64 18.82 1.45 6.56
CA TYR A 64 18.03 0.34 6.04
C TYR A 64 16.63 0.87 5.77
N ASP A 65 16.17 0.89 4.52
CA ASP A 65 14.77 1.17 4.21
C ASP A 65 14.14 -0.02 3.49
N VAL A 66 12.95 -0.38 3.95
CA VAL A 66 12.04 -1.31 3.30
C VAL A 66 10.85 -0.50 2.81
N LEU A 67 10.71 -0.36 1.49
CA LEU A 67 9.45 0.09 0.90
C LEU A 67 8.59 -1.15 0.68
N ALA A 68 7.37 -1.16 1.18
CA ALA A 68 6.37 -2.14 0.80
C ALA A 68 5.06 -1.50 0.37
N ILE A 69 4.45 -2.01 -0.69
CA ILE A 69 3.02 -1.79 -0.92
C ILE A 69 2.30 -2.92 -0.21
N VAL A 70 1.42 -2.58 0.74
CA VAL A 70 0.70 -3.55 1.56
C VAL A 70 -0.77 -3.50 1.22
N TYR A 71 -1.35 -4.67 0.98
CA TYR A 71 -2.78 -4.85 0.94
C TYR A 71 -3.26 -5.54 2.22
N GLN A 72 -4.27 -4.93 2.85
CA GLN A 72 -4.93 -5.47 4.03
C GLN A 72 -6.41 -5.69 3.75
N GLU A 73 -6.90 -6.86 4.15
CA GLU A 73 -8.31 -7.19 4.17
C GLU A 73 -8.72 -7.48 5.61
N ASN A 74 -9.78 -6.83 6.12
CA ASN A 74 -10.19 -7.01 7.52
C ASN A 74 -9.06 -6.73 8.55
N LYS A 75 -8.13 -5.80 8.24
CA LYS A 75 -6.90 -5.53 9.03
C LYS A 75 -5.90 -6.69 9.10
N ILE A 76 -6.03 -7.66 8.20
CA ILE A 76 -5.08 -8.76 8.03
C ILE A 76 -4.27 -8.46 6.78
N GLU A 77 -2.95 -8.49 6.88
CA GLU A 77 -2.04 -8.36 5.73
C GLU A 77 -2.17 -9.59 4.84
N GLN A 78 -2.56 -9.39 3.59
CA GLN A 78 -2.79 -10.48 2.63
C GLN A 78 -1.70 -10.55 1.56
N SER A 79 -1.11 -9.41 1.20
CA SER A 79 -0.07 -9.37 0.18
C SER A 79 0.79 -8.12 0.31
N TYR A 80 2.08 -8.25 0.00
CA TYR A 80 2.98 -7.13 -0.09
C TYR A 80 4.05 -7.31 -1.17
N SER A 81 4.44 -6.22 -1.81
CA SER A 81 5.62 -6.13 -2.67
C SER A 81 6.65 -5.29 -1.94
N HIS A 82 7.86 -5.81 -1.69
CA HIS A 82 8.90 -5.09 -0.95
C HIS A 82 10.20 -4.89 -1.73
N SER A 83 10.93 -3.85 -1.36
CA SER A 83 12.31 -3.60 -1.79
C SER A 83 13.13 -3.20 -0.56
N ILE A 84 14.32 -3.80 -0.41
CA ILE A 84 15.20 -3.61 0.76
C ILE A 84 16.50 -2.96 0.29
N ILE A 85 16.95 -1.93 0.99
CA ILE A 85 18.25 -1.30 0.78
C ILE A 85 19.16 -1.60 1.96
N ASN A 86 20.36 -2.11 1.67
CA ASN A 86 21.44 -2.28 2.65
C ASN A 86 22.63 -1.40 2.27
N ASP A 87 22.40 -0.10 2.04
CA ASP A 87 23.41 0.79 1.48
C ASP A 87 23.75 1.92 2.47
N TYR A 88 24.56 1.57 3.47
CA TYR A 88 25.16 2.55 4.37
C TYR A 88 26.05 3.48 3.55
N HIS A 89 25.75 4.77 3.58
CA HIS A 89 26.56 5.85 2.99
C HIS A 89 26.42 6.13 1.49
N SER A 90 25.26 5.89 0.88
CA SER A 90 25.00 6.55 -0.39
C SER A 90 24.59 8.01 -0.16
N ASP A 91 25.44 8.97 -0.53
CA ASP A 91 25.06 10.39 -0.67
C ASP A 91 24.14 10.61 -1.91
N TYR A 92 23.87 9.56 -2.68
CA TYR A 92 22.97 9.56 -3.81
C TYR A 92 21.51 9.34 -3.40
N MET A 93 20.62 10.01 -4.12
CA MET A 93 19.18 9.76 -4.08
C MET A 93 18.88 8.41 -4.73
N GLN A 94 18.17 7.53 -4.03
CA GLN A 94 17.78 6.21 -4.54
C GLN A 94 16.28 6.17 -4.83
N LEU A 95 15.89 5.70 -6.03
CA LEU A 95 14.50 5.56 -6.45
C LEU A 95 14.01 4.12 -6.24
N PHE A 96 12.90 3.99 -5.52
CA PHE A 96 12.17 2.75 -5.30
C PHE A 96 10.91 2.76 -6.12
N ILE A 97 10.63 1.61 -6.74
CA ILE A 97 9.40 1.38 -7.49
C ILE A 97 8.84 0.04 -7.04
N GLY A 98 7.69 0.07 -6.40
CA GLY A 98 6.90 -1.11 -6.09
C GLY A 98 5.65 -1.16 -6.96
N ALA A 99 5.18 -2.36 -7.26
CA ALA A 99 3.88 -2.56 -7.88
C ALA A 99 3.20 -3.81 -7.30
N ILE A 100 1.88 -3.73 -7.16
CA ILE A 100 1.04 -4.88 -6.81
C ILE A 100 -0.22 -4.86 -7.66
N VAL A 101 -0.65 -6.06 -8.06
CA VAL A 101 -1.90 -6.28 -8.76
C VAL A 101 -2.83 -7.04 -7.83
N ILE A 102 -4.04 -6.53 -7.66
CA ILE A 102 -5.02 -7.02 -6.69
C ILE A 102 -6.34 -7.27 -7.39
N ILE A 103 -6.89 -8.48 -7.21
CA ILE A 103 -8.19 -8.86 -7.78
C ILE A 103 -9.26 -8.77 -6.70
N CYS A 104 -10.10 -7.76 -6.80
CA CYS A 104 -11.21 -7.55 -5.90
C CYS A 104 -12.49 -8.20 -6.42
N ARG A 105 -13.07 -9.13 -5.65
CA ARG A 105 -14.32 -9.82 -5.99
C ARG A 105 -15.42 -9.44 -4.99
N SER A 106 -16.60 -9.08 -5.49
CA SER A 106 -17.80 -9.00 -4.63
C SER A 106 -18.35 -10.40 -4.42
N LEU A 107 -18.32 -10.88 -3.18
CA LEU A 107 -19.12 -12.03 -2.77
C LEU A 107 -20.46 -11.49 -2.24
N SER A 108 -21.54 -11.80 -2.96
CA SER A 108 -22.94 -11.67 -2.50
C SER A 108 -23.33 -10.34 -1.84
N GLY A 109 -23.09 -9.20 -2.51
CA GLY A 109 -23.60 -7.88 -2.07
C GLY A 109 -22.90 -7.26 -0.87
N SER A 110 -21.75 -7.80 -0.47
CA SER A 110 -20.86 -7.22 0.56
C SER A 110 -19.77 -6.35 -0.08
N PRO A 111 -19.18 -5.38 0.65
CA PRO A 111 -17.99 -4.68 0.19
C PRO A 111 -16.89 -5.67 -0.20
N CYS A 112 -16.12 -5.27 -1.19
CA CYS A 112 -15.27 -6.15 -1.97
C CYS A 112 -14.27 -6.96 -1.12
N GLN A 113 -14.17 -8.28 -1.39
CA GLN A 113 -13.26 -9.23 -0.75
C GLN A 113 -12.24 -9.75 -1.78
N ILE A 114 -10.96 -9.81 -1.46
CA ILE A 114 -9.86 -10.17 -2.38
C ILE A 114 -9.30 -11.53 -1.95
N ARG A 115 -9.45 -12.54 -2.81
CA ARG A 115 -8.80 -13.85 -2.61
C ARG A 115 -7.48 -13.90 -3.38
N SER A 116 -6.40 -14.26 -2.68
CA SER A 116 -5.12 -14.72 -3.26
C SER A 116 -5.28 -16.04 -3.99
#